data_AF-S4RAH9-F1
#
_entry.id   AF-S4RAH9-F1
#
_cell.length_a   1.000
_cell.length_b   1.000
_cell.length_c   1.000
_cell.angle_alpha   90.00
_cell.angle_beta   90.00
_cell.angle_gamma   90.00
#
_symmetry.space_group_name_H-M   'P 1'
#
loop_
_entity.id
_entity.type
_entity.pdbx_description
1 polymer ?
#
loop_
_entity_poly.entity_id
_entity_poly.type
_entity_poly.pdbx_seq_one_letter_code
_entity_poly.pdbx_strand_id
1 'polypeptide(L)'
;GRDCLVLNQGYLSEAGASLVDSTLGLNIVPKTKVVWLASEAFHYGAIDRAKSRGKKLALERVPEIGRRFHRIGLPPKVGSLQLFVEGYKDAEDWLRRFEVEPLPENTNKQLQLEFEKLVCLDYIIRNTDRGNDNWLIKYEPRKETDKDTEQEREPAVRIAAIDNGLA
;
A
#
# COMPACT_ATOMS: atom_id res chain seq x y z
N GLY A 1 22.23 -6.61 -7.41
CA GLY A 1 20.84 -6.77 -6.94
C GLY A 1 20.87 -7.25 -5.50
N ARG A 2 19.72 -7.38 -4.84
CA ARG A 2 19.63 -8.11 -3.57
C ARG A 2 19.51 -9.60 -3.90
N ASP A 3 20.65 -10.28 -4.03
CA ASP A 3 20.68 -11.68 -4.49
C ASP A 3 20.02 -12.67 -3.51
N CYS A 4 19.70 -12.23 -2.30
CA CYS A 4 18.93 -12.99 -1.31
C CYS A 4 17.40 -12.99 -1.57
N LEU A 5 16.90 -12.17 -2.50
CA LEU A 5 15.47 -12.09 -2.83
C LEU A 5 15.15 -12.87 -4.11
N VAL A 6 13.99 -13.53 -4.12
CA VAL A 6 13.51 -14.27 -5.29
C VAL A 6 13.15 -13.30 -6.43
N LEU A 7 13.60 -13.63 -7.64
CA LEU A 7 13.36 -12.80 -8.82
C LEU A 7 11.86 -12.62 -9.10
N ASN A 8 11.45 -11.36 -9.31
CA ASN A 8 10.13 -10.97 -9.81
C ASN A 8 8.93 -11.42 -8.93
N GLN A 9 9.15 -11.53 -7.61
CA GLN A 9 8.09 -11.89 -6.64
C GLN A 9 7.72 -10.76 -5.67
N GLY A 10 8.13 -9.51 -5.93
CA GLY A 10 7.84 -8.40 -5.02
C GLY A 10 6.34 -8.21 -4.72
N TYR A 11 5.46 -8.42 -5.71
CA TYR A 11 4.01 -8.35 -5.49
C TYR A 11 3.46 -9.44 -4.57
N LEU A 12 4.14 -10.60 -4.47
CA LEU A 12 3.80 -11.65 -3.52
C LEU A 12 4.30 -11.29 -2.12
N SER A 13 5.49 -10.67 -2.02
CA SER A 13 6.02 -10.15 -0.76
C SER A 13 5.08 -9.09 -0.17
N GLU A 14 4.59 -8.14 -0.99
CA GLU A 14 3.58 -7.14 -0.62
C GLU A 14 2.27 -7.75 -0.08
N ALA A 15 1.71 -8.73 -0.81
CA ALA A 15 0.50 -9.41 -0.38
C ALA A 15 0.74 -10.29 0.86
N GLY A 16 1.95 -10.86 0.98
CA GLY A 16 2.40 -11.66 2.11
C GLY A 16 2.52 -10.85 3.39
N ALA A 17 3.07 -9.64 3.33
CA ALA A 17 3.13 -8.73 4.48
C ALA A 17 1.72 -8.42 5.02
N SER A 18 0.75 -8.13 4.15
CA SER A 18 -0.65 -7.92 4.56
C SER A 18 -1.30 -9.19 5.12
N LEU A 19 -0.91 -10.37 4.64
CA LEU A 19 -1.38 -11.65 5.20
C LEU A 19 -0.84 -11.86 6.62
N VAL A 20 0.46 -11.69 6.82
CA VAL A 20 1.13 -11.82 8.14
C VAL A 20 0.54 -10.82 9.13
N ASP A 21 0.41 -9.56 8.75
CA ASP A 21 -0.22 -8.51 9.56
C ASP A 21 -1.62 -8.92 10.06
N SER A 22 -2.48 -9.38 9.14
CA SER A 22 -3.84 -9.81 9.49
C SER A 22 -3.89 -11.07 10.35
N THR A 23 -2.90 -11.97 10.20
CA THR A 23 -2.80 -13.21 10.98
C THR A 23 -2.38 -12.93 12.41
N LEU A 24 -1.49 -11.95 12.60
CA LEU A 24 -0.97 -11.54 13.91
C LEU A 24 -1.82 -10.47 14.58
N GLY A 25 -2.81 -9.91 13.89
CA GLY A 25 -3.66 -8.85 14.43
C GLY A 25 -2.91 -7.53 14.67
N LEU A 26 -1.86 -7.25 13.89
CA LEU A 26 -1.08 -6.01 14.02
C LEU A 26 -1.87 -4.81 13.49
N ASN A 27 -2.56 -4.97 12.36
CA ASN A 27 -3.43 -3.98 11.73
C ASN A 27 -2.70 -2.69 11.33
N ILE A 28 -1.44 -2.81 10.89
CA ILE A 28 -0.60 -1.68 10.45
C ILE A 28 -0.34 -1.71 8.94
N VAL A 29 -0.43 -2.86 8.26
CA VAL A 29 -0.31 -2.94 6.80
C VAL A 29 -1.67 -2.64 6.16
N PRO A 30 -1.82 -1.58 5.34
CA PRO A 30 -3.05 -1.38 4.58
C PRO A 30 -3.33 -2.61 3.72
N LYS A 31 -4.59 -3.06 3.67
CA LYS A 31 -4.96 -4.34 3.06
C LYS A 31 -4.41 -4.45 1.62
N THR A 32 -3.57 -5.45 1.39
CA THR A 32 -2.93 -5.72 0.11
C THR A 32 -3.27 -7.12 -0.37
N LYS A 33 -3.63 -7.27 -1.64
CA LYS A 33 -3.92 -8.57 -2.27
C LYS A 33 -3.36 -8.63 -3.68
N VAL A 34 -3.15 -9.86 -4.17
CA VAL A 34 -2.84 -10.12 -5.58
C VAL A 34 -4.10 -9.91 -6.41
N VAL A 35 -4.00 -9.10 -7.46
CA VAL A 35 -5.11 -8.79 -8.37
C VAL A 35 -4.67 -8.87 -9.82
N TRP A 36 -5.64 -8.90 -10.73
CA TRP A 36 -5.44 -8.82 -12.17
C TRP A 36 -6.15 -7.59 -12.71
N LEU A 37 -5.39 -6.62 -13.23
CA LEU A 37 -5.93 -5.37 -13.77
C LEU A 37 -5.43 -5.12 -15.19
N ALA A 38 -6.27 -4.53 -16.02
CA ALA A 38 -5.90 -4.02 -17.34
C ALA A 38 -6.23 -2.53 -17.41
N SER A 39 -5.27 -1.71 -17.82
CA SER A 39 -5.45 -0.26 -17.98
C SER A 39 -4.55 0.26 -19.09
N GLU A 40 -5.02 1.18 -19.93
CA GLU A 40 -4.21 1.77 -21.00
C GLU A 40 -2.98 2.53 -20.50
N ALA A 41 -3.04 3.01 -19.24
CA ALA A 41 -1.95 3.69 -18.55
C ALA A 41 -0.81 2.74 -18.16
N PHE A 42 -1.03 1.42 -18.07
CA PHE A 42 0.03 0.48 -17.73
C PHE A 42 1.00 0.29 -18.91
N HIS A 43 2.24 -0.09 -18.59
CA HIS A 43 3.26 -0.35 -19.60
C HIS A 43 3.01 -1.68 -20.34
N TYR A 44 2.70 -1.65 -21.63
CA TYR A 44 2.52 -2.84 -22.46
C TYR A 44 3.45 -2.80 -23.66
N GLY A 45 3.91 -3.98 -24.10
CA GLY A 45 4.71 -4.10 -25.31
C GLY A 45 3.95 -3.66 -26.56
N ALA A 46 4.68 -3.21 -27.58
CA ALA A 46 4.10 -2.72 -28.83
C ALA A 46 3.14 -3.74 -29.49
N ILE A 47 3.48 -5.03 -29.42
CA ILE A 47 2.67 -6.13 -29.95
C ILE A 47 1.32 -6.22 -29.23
N ASP A 48 1.29 -6.15 -27.89
CA ASP A 48 0.03 -6.23 -27.13
C ASP A 48 -0.88 -5.04 -27.41
N ARG A 49 -0.30 -3.85 -27.54
CA ARG A 49 -1.05 -2.64 -27.92
C ARG A 49 -1.61 -2.76 -29.34
N ALA A 50 -0.81 -3.22 -30.30
CA ALA A 50 -1.25 -3.42 -31.68
C ALA A 50 -2.36 -4.48 -31.79
N LYS A 51 -2.21 -5.62 -31.09
CA LYS A 51 -3.22 -6.68 -31.02
C LYS A 51 -4.52 -6.19 -30.39
N SER A 52 -4.44 -5.45 -29.29
CA SER A 52 -5.61 -4.85 -28.62
C SER A 52 -6.39 -3.94 -29.58
N ARG A 53 -5.68 -3.02 -30.26
CA ARG A 53 -6.28 -2.11 -31.25
C ARG A 53 -6.88 -2.86 -32.44
N GLY A 54 -6.16 -3.83 -33.01
CA GLY A 54 -6.63 -4.62 -34.15
C GLY A 54 -7.88 -5.43 -33.83
N LYS A 55 -7.95 -6.05 -32.65
CA LYS A 55 -9.15 -6.78 -32.21
C LYS A 55 -10.35 -5.86 -31.99
N LYS A 56 -10.12 -4.66 -31.41
CA LYS A 56 -11.18 -3.66 -31.23
C LYS A 56 -11.72 -3.18 -32.59
N LEU A 57 -10.82 -2.88 -33.53
CA LEU A 57 -11.20 -2.49 -34.89
C LEU A 57 -11.96 -3.60 -35.63
N ALA A 58 -11.54 -4.85 -35.49
CA ALA A 58 -12.22 -5.99 -36.09
C ALA A 58 -13.62 -6.20 -35.50
N LEU A 59 -13.82 -5.96 -34.20
CA LEU A 59 -15.15 -5.96 -33.59
C LEU A 59 -16.05 -4.86 -34.16
N GLU A 60 -15.51 -3.65 -34.33
CA GLU A 60 -16.26 -2.51 -34.85
C GLU A 60 -16.59 -2.65 -36.34
N ARG A 61 -15.65 -3.16 -37.17
CA ARG A 61 -15.79 -3.23 -38.62
C ARG A 61 -16.37 -4.54 -39.15
N VAL A 62 -16.08 -5.67 -38.50
CA VAL A 62 -16.57 -7.00 -38.91
C VAL A 62 -17.04 -7.78 -37.67
N PRO A 63 -18.24 -7.49 -37.16
CA PRO A 63 -18.72 -8.03 -35.89
C PRO A 63 -18.73 -9.56 -35.82
N GLU A 64 -18.95 -10.26 -36.95
CA GLU A 64 -18.93 -11.72 -37.03
C GLU A 64 -17.56 -12.34 -36.69
N ILE A 65 -16.47 -11.62 -37.03
CA ILE A 65 -15.10 -12.01 -36.69
C ILE A 65 -14.78 -11.55 -35.26
N GLY A 66 -15.17 -10.32 -34.91
CA GLY A 66 -14.90 -9.75 -33.59
C GLY A 66 -15.52 -10.51 -32.42
N ARG A 67 -16.75 -11.02 -32.57
CA ARG A 67 -17.44 -11.82 -31.55
C ARG A 67 -16.76 -13.16 -31.26
N ARG A 68 -15.84 -13.62 -32.13
CA ARG A 68 -15.04 -14.84 -31.90
C ARG A 68 -13.87 -14.60 -30.95
N PHE A 69 -13.51 -13.34 -30.64
CA PHE A 69 -12.44 -13.06 -29.71
C PHE A 69 -12.92 -13.20 -28.26
N HIS A 70 -12.37 -14.21 -27.56
CA HIS A 70 -12.60 -14.40 -26.12
C HIS A 70 -12.17 -13.21 -25.24
N ARG A 71 -11.32 -12.32 -25.76
CA ARG A 71 -10.87 -11.11 -25.06
C ARG A 71 -10.60 -9.99 -26.05
N ILE A 72 -11.16 -8.83 -25.73
CA ILE A 72 -10.98 -7.56 -26.45
C ILE A 72 -10.37 -6.58 -25.45
N GLY A 73 -9.36 -5.82 -25.88
CA GLY A 73 -8.58 -4.94 -25.02
C GLY A 73 -7.21 -5.52 -24.62
N LEU A 74 -6.54 -4.82 -23.71
CA LEU A 74 -5.20 -5.17 -23.22
C LEU A 74 -5.27 -6.38 -22.28
N PRO A 75 -4.22 -7.23 -22.25
CA PRO A 75 -4.17 -8.35 -21.32
C PRO A 75 -4.08 -7.83 -19.87
N PRO A 76 -4.79 -8.43 -18.90
CA PRO A 76 -4.64 -8.06 -17.51
C PRO A 76 -3.26 -8.46 -17.00
N LYS A 77 -2.68 -7.59 -16.18
CA LYS A 77 -1.41 -7.80 -15.48
C LYS A 77 -1.69 -8.23 -14.05
N VAL A 78 -0.94 -9.22 -13.59
CA VAL A 78 -0.90 -9.59 -12.17
C VAL A 78 -0.03 -8.59 -11.41
N GLY A 79 -0.44 -8.24 -10.20
CA GLY A 79 0.32 -7.38 -9.30
C GLY A 79 -0.34 -7.29 -7.93
N SER A 80 0.29 -6.57 -7.01
CA SER A 80 -0.25 -6.24 -5.70
C SER A 80 -1.11 -4.98 -5.83
N LEU A 81 -2.24 -4.98 -5.13
CA LEU A 81 -3.08 -3.79 -4.95
C LEU A 81 -3.28 -3.57 -3.47
N GLN A 82 -2.70 -2.50 -2.97
CA GLN A 82 -2.80 -2.04 -1.59
C GLN A 82 -3.87 -0.95 -1.49
N LEU A 83 -4.65 -0.97 -0.40
CA LEU A 83 -5.57 0.12 -0.10
C LEU A 83 -4.81 1.41 0.24
N PHE A 84 -5.26 2.52 -0.35
CA PHE A 84 -4.73 3.84 -0.04
C PHE A 84 -5.17 4.28 1.37
N VAL A 85 -4.28 4.92 2.12
CA VAL A 85 -4.56 5.47 3.46
C VAL A 85 -4.45 6.99 3.45
N GLU A 86 -5.43 7.66 4.04
CA GLU A 86 -5.55 9.12 4.00
C GLU A 86 -5.05 9.78 5.29
N GLY A 87 -4.43 10.95 5.15
CA GLY A 87 -3.97 11.77 6.28
C GLY A 87 -2.68 11.27 6.95
N TYR A 88 -2.01 10.30 6.33
CA TYR A 88 -0.69 9.84 6.73
C TYR A 88 0.41 10.69 6.07
N LYS A 89 1.57 10.77 6.71
CA LYS A 89 2.81 11.34 6.17
C LYS A 89 3.99 10.45 6.52
N ASP A 90 5.10 10.64 5.83
CA ASP A 90 6.35 9.92 6.06
C ASP A 90 6.74 9.96 7.54
N ALA A 91 7.20 8.84 8.08
CA ALA A 91 7.56 8.78 9.48
C ALA A 91 8.74 9.71 9.78
N GLU A 92 9.70 9.84 8.87
CA GLU A 92 10.80 10.80 9.00
C GLU A 92 10.32 12.23 9.27
N ASP A 93 9.29 12.69 8.56
CA ASP A 93 8.72 14.03 8.72
C ASP A 93 8.14 14.24 10.13
N TRP A 94 7.47 13.22 10.67
CA TRP A 94 6.87 13.28 12.00
C TRP A 94 7.89 13.13 13.11
N LEU A 95 8.83 12.19 12.98
CA LEU A 95 9.89 11.97 13.98
C LEU A 95 10.73 13.23 14.18
N ARG A 96 11.13 13.92 13.09
CA ARG A 96 11.83 15.21 13.18
C ARG A 96 11.03 16.29 13.92
N ARG A 97 9.70 16.31 13.77
CA ARG A 97 8.83 17.25 14.51
C ARG A 97 8.77 16.90 15.98
N PHE A 98 8.68 15.62 16.32
CA PHE A 98 8.63 15.14 17.71
C PHE A 98 9.95 15.33 18.47
N GLU A 99 11.09 15.41 17.76
CA GLU A 99 12.36 15.80 18.37
C GLU A 99 12.37 17.26 18.83
N VAL A 100 11.73 18.16 18.07
CA VAL A 100 11.64 19.59 18.40
C VAL A 100 10.52 19.87 19.41
N GLU A 101 9.36 19.25 19.21
CA GLU A 101 8.19 19.35 20.08
C GLU A 101 7.75 17.95 20.52
N PRO A 102 8.23 17.47 21.68
CA PRO A 102 7.92 16.14 22.17
C PRO A 102 6.42 15.91 22.35
N LEU A 103 5.98 14.72 21.96
CA LEU A 103 4.61 14.28 22.17
C LEU A 103 4.28 14.19 23.67
N PRO A 104 3.01 14.44 24.06
CA PRO A 104 2.53 14.12 25.39
C PRO A 104 2.77 12.64 25.72
N GLU A 105 3.10 12.34 26.97
CA GLU A 105 3.50 11.00 27.43
C GLU A 105 2.53 9.88 27.00
N ASN A 106 1.22 10.12 27.08
CA ASN A 106 0.22 9.13 26.67
C ASN A 106 0.27 8.85 25.16
N THR A 107 0.41 9.89 24.34
CA THR A 107 0.52 9.76 22.88
C THR A 107 1.86 9.11 22.50
N ASN A 108 2.94 9.45 23.20
CA ASN A 108 4.24 8.83 22.98
C ASN A 108 4.20 7.31 23.24
N LYS A 109 3.51 6.88 24.31
CA LYS A 109 3.26 5.45 24.58
C LYS A 109 2.45 4.78 23.47
N GLN A 110 1.44 5.45 22.93
CA GLN A 110 0.68 4.93 21.78
C GLN A 110 1.57 4.78 20.54
N LEU A 111 2.43 5.77 20.24
CA LEU A 111 3.38 5.71 19.14
C LEU A 111 4.35 4.54 19.31
N GLN A 112 4.86 4.34 20.53
CA GLN A 112 5.74 3.24 20.85
C GLN A 112 5.07 1.87 20.62
N LEU A 113 3.81 1.69 21.05
CA LEU A 113 3.06 0.45 20.81
C LEU A 113 2.84 0.19 19.31
N GLU A 114 2.53 1.22 18.53
CA GLU A 114 2.40 1.11 17.07
C GLU A 114 3.74 0.76 16.42
N PHE A 115 4.84 1.33 16.92
CA PHE A 115 6.18 1.05 16.43
C PHE A 115 6.65 -0.38 16.77
N GLU A 116 6.31 -0.90 17.95
CA GLU A 116 6.59 -2.29 18.33
C GLU A 116 5.92 -3.27 17.37
N LYS A 117 4.69 -2.99 16.91
CA LYS A 117 4.03 -3.79 15.87
C LYS A 117 4.80 -3.78 14.55
N LEU A 118 5.31 -2.61 14.14
CA LEU A 118 6.14 -2.48 12.93
C LEU A 118 7.41 -3.33 13.06
N VAL A 119 8.08 -3.26 14.21
CA VAL A 119 9.27 -4.07 14.50
C VAL A 119 8.94 -5.56 14.43
N CYS A 120 7.84 -6.01 15.03
CA CYS A 120 7.41 -7.40 14.96
C CYS A 120 7.16 -7.84 13.53
N LEU A 121 6.42 -7.05 12.74
CA LEU A 121 6.14 -7.35 11.34
C LEU A 121 7.45 -7.49 10.54
N ASP A 122 8.27 -6.45 10.52
CA ASP A 122 9.48 -6.39 9.71
C ASP A 122 10.51 -7.44 10.11
N TYR A 123 10.59 -7.79 11.40
CA TYR A 123 11.46 -8.85 11.86
C TYR A 123 10.99 -10.22 11.40
N ILE A 124 9.70 -10.51 11.50
CA ILE A 124 9.10 -11.81 11.11
C ILE A 124 9.23 -12.04 9.61
N ILE A 125 8.92 -11.03 8.79
CA ILE A 125 9.04 -11.14 7.32
C ILE A 125 10.47 -10.91 6.83
N ARG A 126 11.39 -10.55 7.74
CA ARG A 126 12.76 -10.15 7.44
C ARG A 126 12.85 -9.08 6.35
N ASN A 127 12.07 -8.02 6.51
CA ASN A 127 12.06 -6.91 5.56
C ASN A 127 13.47 -6.34 5.38
N THR A 128 13.92 -6.28 4.13
CA THR A 128 15.27 -5.82 3.78
C THR A 128 15.31 -4.34 3.41
N ASP A 129 14.15 -3.66 3.30
CA ASP A 129 14.05 -2.28 2.80
C ASP A 129 13.22 -1.32 3.67
N ARG A 130 13.22 -1.50 4.99
CA ARG A 130 12.54 -0.54 5.88
C ARG A 130 13.43 0.68 6.17
N GLY A 131 13.25 1.76 5.41
CA GLY A 131 13.67 3.13 5.76
C GLY A 131 12.58 3.92 6.48
N ASN A 132 12.91 5.10 7.03
CA ASN A 132 11.93 5.98 7.71
C ASN A 132 10.98 6.73 6.75
N ASP A 133 11.23 6.62 5.46
CA ASP A 133 10.38 7.03 4.34
C ASP A 133 9.36 5.94 3.94
N ASN A 134 9.64 4.67 4.27
CA ASN A 134 8.82 3.52 3.85
C ASN A 134 7.76 3.11 4.89
N TRP A 135 7.52 3.90 5.92
CA TRP A 135 6.38 3.74 6.81
C TRP A 135 5.85 5.11 7.17
N LEU A 136 4.54 5.17 7.40
CA LEU A 136 3.84 6.43 7.54
C LEU A 136 3.30 6.56 8.96
N ILE A 137 3.24 7.79 9.45
CA ILE A 137 2.57 8.16 10.69
C ILE A 137 1.38 9.05 10.36
N LYS A 138 0.23 8.74 10.98
CA LYS A 138 -0.90 9.64 11.08
C LYS A 138 -1.01 10.09 12.53
N TYR A 139 -0.83 11.39 12.75
CA TYR A 139 -1.01 12.02 14.05
C TYR A 139 -2.15 13.03 14.00
N GLU A 140 -3.16 12.82 14.85
CA GLU A 140 -4.28 13.71 15.05
C GLU A 140 -4.14 14.35 16.44
N PRO A 141 -3.68 15.60 16.55
CA PRO A 141 -3.61 16.28 17.84
C PRO A 141 -5.03 16.49 18.39
N ARG A 142 -5.13 16.63 19.72
CA ARG A 142 -6.38 16.97 20.38
C ARG A 142 -6.90 18.28 19.77
N LYS A 143 -8.08 18.25 19.15
CA LYS A 143 -8.74 19.48 18.71
C LYS A 143 -9.33 20.16 19.94
N GLU A 144 -9.00 21.42 20.15
CA GLU A 144 -9.83 22.30 20.96
C GLU A 144 -11.14 22.48 20.19
N THR A 145 -12.20 21.81 20.63
CA THR A 145 -13.54 22.00 20.05
C THR A 145 -14.11 23.32 20.57
N ASP A 146 -14.60 24.17 19.67
CA ASP A 146 -15.56 25.20 20.02
C ASP A 146 -16.73 24.57 20.80
N LYS A 147 -17.20 25.28 21.82
CA LYS A 147 -17.96 24.81 22.99
C LYS A 147 -19.29 24.06 22.77
N ASP A 148 -19.65 23.66 21.55
CA ASP A 148 -21.01 23.17 21.23
C ASP A 148 -21.11 21.71 20.75
N THR A 149 -20.03 20.93 20.76
CA THR A 149 -20.11 19.47 20.52
C THR A 149 -19.22 18.69 21.49
N GLU A 150 -19.84 18.14 22.55
CA GLU A 150 -19.21 17.30 23.58
C GLU A 150 -18.77 15.92 23.04
N GLN A 151 -17.74 15.89 22.19
CA GLN A 151 -16.90 14.71 22.01
C GLN A 151 -15.44 15.15 21.94
N GLU A 152 -14.82 15.27 23.11
CA GLU A 152 -13.36 15.40 23.20
C GLU A 152 -12.73 14.14 22.59
N ARG A 153 -12.14 14.27 21.39
CA ARG A 153 -11.35 13.18 20.81
C ARG A 153 -9.95 13.23 21.42
N GLU A 154 -9.56 12.15 22.09
CA GLU A 154 -8.18 11.98 22.53
C GLU A 154 -7.22 12.07 21.33
N PRO A 155 -6.01 12.63 21.52
CA PRO A 155 -5.00 12.62 20.48
C PRO A 155 -4.69 11.17 20.10
N ALA A 156 -4.68 10.89 18.79
CA ALA A 156 -4.48 9.55 18.27
C ALA A 156 -3.28 9.53 17.32
N VAL A 157 -2.44 8.52 17.48
CA VAL A 157 -1.32 8.23 16.57
C VAL A 157 -1.48 6.82 16.02
N ARG A 158 -1.22 6.66 14.71
CA ARG A 158 -1.28 5.38 14.01
C ARG A 158 -0.11 5.25 13.05
N ILE A 159 0.39 4.04 12.87
CA ILE A 159 1.40 3.72 11.86
C ILE A 159 0.74 2.99 10.68
N ALA A 160 1.23 3.24 9.47
CA ALA A 160 0.95 2.43 8.30
C ALA A 160 2.26 1.91 7.68
N ALA A 161 2.41 0.59 7.61
CA ALA A 161 3.54 -0.08 6.97
C ALA A 161 3.26 -0.26 5.47
N ILE A 162 3.91 0.54 4.64
CA ILE A 162 3.79 0.52 3.18
C ILE A 162 5.07 -0.06 2.55
N ASP A 163 5.09 -0.25 1.23
CA ASP A 163 6.29 -0.70 0.49
C ASP A 163 6.99 -1.92 1.11
N ASN A 164 6.31 -3.07 1.07
CA ASN A 164 6.78 -4.32 1.65
C ASN A 164 7.27 -5.29 0.57
N GLY A 165 7.59 -4.81 -0.63
CA GLY A 165 7.92 -5.65 -1.78
C GLY A 165 9.29 -6.33 -1.73
N LEU A 166 10.11 -6.02 -0.72
CA LEU A 166 11.49 -6.52 -0.55
C LEU A 166 11.70 -7.18 0.82
N ALA A 167 10.75 -8.02 1.22
CA ALA A 167 10.82 -8.94 2.35
C ALA A 167 10.94 -10.40 1.89
#